data_AF-A0AAV7JQY8-F1
#
_entry.id   AF-A0AAV7JQY8-F1
#
_cell.length_a   1.000
_cell.length_b   1.000
_cell.length_c   1.000
_cell.angle_alpha   90.00
_cell.angle_beta   90.00
_cell.angle_gamma   90.00
#
_symmetry.space_group_name_H-M   'P 1'
#
loop_
_entity.id
_entity.type
_entity.pdbx_description
1 polymer ?
#
loop_
_entity_poly.entity_id
_entity_poly.type
_entity_poly.pdbx_seq_one_letter_code
_entity_poly.pdbx_strand_id
1 'polypeptide(L)'
;MGKEASLAKELDTPEKALVNIDKDFFPNISTLFHMMETLSVTSCECERSISVLKLAKSSLRSTTTEDRLNGLLMMQCHRDVSLEADEVVTKFSECQPRRIELQ
;
A
#
# COMPACT_ATOMS: atom_id res chain seq x y z
N MET A 1 -9.56 23.59 -39.91
CA MET A 1 -10.46 22.97 -38.91
C MET A 1 -10.18 21.50 -38.60
N GLY A 2 -9.08 20.88 -39.10
CA GLY A 2 -8.87 19.43 -38.97
C GLY A 2 -7.77 18.97 -37.99
N LYS A 3 -7.04 19.88 -37.32
CA LYS A 3 -5.91 19.51 -36.44
C LYS A 3 -6.27 19.40 -34.95
N GLU A 4 -7.27 20.16 -34.50
CA GLU A 4 -7.72 20.17 -33.08
C GLU A 4 -8.34 18.82 -32.65
N ALA A 5 -9.04 18.14 -33.56
CA ALA A 5 -9.72 16.88 -33.26
C ALA A 5 -8.77 15.67 -33.11
N SER A 6 -7.55 15.77 -33.63
CA SER A 6 -6.55 14.69 -33.50
C SER A 6 -5.81 14.74 -32.17
N LEU A 7 -5.62 15.95 -31.60
CA LEU A 7 -5.03 16.16 -30.27
C LEU A 7 -5.94 15.65 -29.15
N ALA A 8 -7.25 15.86 -29.27
CA ALA A 8 -8.23 15.38 -28.28
C ALA A 8 -8.27 13.85 -28.16
N LYS A 9 -7.82 13.12 -29.20
CA LYS A 9 -7.83 11.65 -29.23
C LYS A 9 -6.60 11.03 -28.54
N GLU A 10 -5.53 11.80 -28.33
CA GLU A 10 -4.32 11.32 -27.65
C GLU A 10 -4.39 11.43 -26.11
N LEU A 11 -5.37 12.15 -25.57
CA LEU A 11 -5.62 12.30 -24.13
C LEU A 11 -6.62 11.29 -23.55
N ASP A 12 -7.01 10.27 -24.31
CA ASP A 12 -8.02 9.27 -23.90
C ASP A 12 -7.56 8.39 -22.71
N THR A 13 -6.26 8.39 -22.39
CA THR A 13 -5.68 7.64 -21.27
C THR A 13 -5.01 8.59 -20.27
N PRO A 14 -5.31 8.51 -18.95
CA PRO A 14 -4.80 9.44 -17.95
C PRO A 14 -3.26 9.48 -17.89
N GLU A 15 -2.61 8.36 -18.18
CA GLU A 15 -1.14 8.24 -18.24
C GLU A 15 -0.52 9.14 -19.32
N LYS A 16 -1.17 9.23 -20.49
CA LYS A 16 -0.68 10.04 -21.63
C LYS A 16 -0.96 11.52 -21.44
N ALA A 17 -2.08 11.85 -20.80
CA ALA A 17 -2.40 13.23 -20.43
C ALA A 17 -1.32 13.82 -19.50
N LEU A 18 -0.76 13.02 -18.60
CA LEU A 18 0.27 13.46 -17.65
C LEU A 18 1.62 13.78 -18.28
N VAL A 19 2.02 13.04 -19.32
CA VAL A 19 3.26 13.30 -20.07
C VAL A 19 3.18 14.63 -20.84
N ASN A 20 1.97 15.05 -21.22
CA ASN A 20 1.73 16.25 -22.00
C ASN A 20 1.42 17.51 -21.15
N ILE A 21 1.35 17.39 -19.82
CA ILE A 21 1.15 18.55 -18.94
C ILE A 21 2.48 19.25 -18.72
N ASP A 22 2.55 20.50 -19.15
CA ASP A 22 3.69 21.37 -18.95
C ASP A 22 3.79 21.77 -17.46
N LYS A 23 4.71 21.12 -16.74
CA LYS A 23 4.85 21.22 -15.28
C LYS A 23 5.21 22.64 -14.81
N ASP A 24 5.84 23.42 -15.67
CA ASP A 24 6.27 24.78 -15.38
C ASP A 24 5.11 25.79 -15.43
N PHE A 25 4.08 25.51 -16.23
CA PHE A 25 2.91 26.38 -16.37
C PHE A 25 1.78 26.04 -15.39
N PHE A 26 1.61 24.75 -15.07
CA PHE A 26 0.53 24.27 -14.18
C PHE A 26 1.02 23.29 -13.09
N PRO A 27 1.87 23.76 -12.16
CA PRO A 27 2.47 22.89 -11.13
C PRO A 27 1.42 22.27 -10.19
N ASN A 28 0.35 23.01 -9.87
CA ASN A 28 -0.72 22.53 -9.00
C ASN A 28 -1.55 21.41 -9.64
N ILE A 29 -1.79 21.51 -10.96
CA ILE A 29 -2.56 20.50 -11.69
C ILE A 29 -1.72 19.22 -11.80
N SER A 30 -0.43 19.33 -12.17
CA SER A 30 0.47 18.17 -12.21
C SER A 30 0.58 17.47 -10.85
N THR A 31 0.66 18.24 -9.76
CA THR A 31 0.69 17.69 -8.40
C THR A 31 -0.60 16.96 -8.04
N LEU A 32 -1.76 17.51 -8.39
CA LEU A 32 -3.05 16.89 -8.13
C LEU A 32 -3.20 15.57 -8.90
N PHE A 33 -2.78 15.52 -10.16
CA PHE A 33 -2.79 14.28 -10.93
C PHE A 33 -1.87 13.22 -10.33
N HIS A 34 -0.68 13.61 -9.87
CA HIS A 34 0.23 12.67 -9.20
C HIS A 34 -0.32 12.18 -7.85
N MET A 35 -1.01 13.05 -7.11
CA MET A 35 -1.78 12.63 -5.92
C MET A 35 -2.89 11.65 -6.30
N MET A 36 -3.61 11.87 -7.40
CA MET A 36 -4.67 10.95 -7.87
C MET A 36 -4.11 9.60 -8.36
N GLU A 37 -2.92 9.57 -8.95
CA GLU A 37 -2.21 8.33 -9.32
C GLU A 37 -1.75 7.55 -8.09
N THR A 38 -1.11 8.23 -7.14
CA THR A 38 -0.60 7.61 -5.90
C THR A 38 -1.74 7.19 -4.96
N LEU A 39 -2.83 7.94 -4.91
CA LEU A 39 -4.06 7.54 -4.24
C LEU A 39 -4.84 6.48 -5.01
N SER A 40 -4.48 6.23 -6.27
CA SER A 40 -5.11 5.33 -7.25
C SER A 40 -6.63 5.17 -7.08
N VAL A 41 -7.39 5.60 -8.09
CA VAL A 41 -8.85 5.42 -8.25
C VAL A 41 -9.33 3.95 -8.10
N THR A 42 -8.42 2.99 -7.98
CA THR A 42 -8.70 1.58 -7.75
C THR A 42 -8.96 1.29 -6.26
N SER A 43 -10.22 1.01 -5.92
CA SER A 43 -10.63 0.45 -4.63
C SER A 43 -9.94 -0.88 -4.28
N CYS A 44 -9.28 -1.54 -5.25
CA CYS A 44 -8.72 -2.87 -5.12
C CYS A 44 -7.67 -3.02 -4.00
N GLU A 45 -6.83 -2.00 -3.77
CA GLU A 45 -5.83 -2.05 -2.68
C GLU A 45 -6.48 -1.95 -1.30
N CYS A 46 -7.49 -1.08 -1.17
CA CYS A 46 -8.34 -0.99 0.02
C CYS A 46 -9.16 -2.27 0.23
N GLU A 47 -9.69 -2.87 -0.83
CA GLU A 47 -10.41 -4.14 -0.78
C GLU A 47 -9.50 -5.28 -0.34
N ARG A 48 -8.24 -5.30 -0.79
CA ARG A 48 -7.24 -6.30 -0.36
C ARG A 48 -6.95 -6.17 1.13
N SER A 49 -6.68 -4.97 1.63
CA SER A 49 -6.40 -4.76 3.06
C SER A 49 -7.61 -5.02 3.94
N ILE A 50 -8.82 -4.64 3.51
CA ILE A 50 -10.09 -4.93 4.22
C ILE A 50 -10.39 -6.44 4.22
N SER A 51 -10.17 -7.14 3.11
CA SER A 51 -10.35 -8.59 3.02
C SER A 51 -9.39 -9.33 3.95
N VAL A 52 -8.12 -8.91 3.96
CA VAL A 52 -7.12 -9.42 4.89
C VAL A 52 -7.51 -9.15 6.34
N LEU A 53 -7.98 -7.94 6.65
CA LEU A 53 -8.43 -7.58 7.99
C LEU A 53 -9.62 -8.44 8.44
N LYS A 54 -10.57 -8.74 7.56
CA LYS A 54 -11.71 -9.63 7.85
C LYS A 54 -11.26 -11.07 8.14
N LEU A 55 -10.21 -11.56 7.48
CA LEU A 55 -9.63 -12.88 7.76
C LEU A 55 -8.83 -12.88 9.08
N ALA A 56 -8.04 -11.83 9.34
CA ALA A 56 -7.21 -11.71 10.54
C ALA A 56 -8.03 -11.45 11.81
N LYS A 57 -9.08 -10.62 11.69
CA LYS A 57 -10.08 -10.31 12.72
C LYS A 57 -11.33 -11.15 12.48
N SER A 58 -11.23 -12.46 12.68
CA SER A 58 -12.41 -13.30 12.72
C SER A 58 -13.31 -12.87 13.89
N SER A 59 -14.63 -12.90 13.70
CA SER A 59 -15.61 -12.50 14.74
C SER A 59 -15.42 -13.24 16.07
N LEU A 60 -14.91 -14.48 16.02
CA LEU A 60 -14.59 -15.30 17.19
C LEU A 60 -13.30 -14.90 17.93
N ARG A 61 -12.45 -14.05 17.34
CA ARG A 61 -11.16 -13.61 17.91
C ARG A 61 -11.23 -12.14 18.35
N SER A 62 -12.21 -11.83 19.20
CA SER A 62 -12.48 -10.47 19.70
C SER A 62 -11.47 -9.95 20.74
N THR A 63 -10.54 -10.79 21.22
CA THR A 63 -9.61 -10.49 22.32
C THR A 63 -8.20 -10.06 21.89
N THR A 64 -7.94 -9.84 20.59
CA THR A 64 -6.61 -9.37 20.13
C THR A 64 -6.51 -7.85 20.28
N THR A 65 -5.48 -7.38 20.99
CA THR A 65 -5.11 -5.96 21.09
C THR A 65 -4.78 -5.37 19.72
N GLU A 66 -5.06 -4.08 19.54
CA GLU A 66 -4.82 -3.33 18.31
C GLU A 66 -3.37 -3.47 17.80
N ASP A 67 -2.36 -3.37 18.68
CA ASP A 67 -0.95 -3.50 18.31
C ASP A 67 -0.64 -4.85 17.64
N ARG A 68 -1.16 -5.94 18.22
CA ARG A 68 -0.95 -7.29 17.68
C ARG A 68 -1.69 -7.50 16.36
N LEU A 69 -2.86 -6.88 16.22
CA LEU A 69 -3.63 -6.93 14.97
C LEU A 69 -2.91 -6.18 13.84
N ASN A 70 -2.40 -4.99 14.12
CA ASN A 70 -1.67 -4.17 13.16
C ASN A 70 -0.39 -4.85 12.70
N GLY A 71 0.38 -5.45 13.61
CA GLY A 71 1.57 -6.25 13.26
C GLY A 71 1.25 -7.44 12.34
N LEU A 72 0.15 -8.16 12.60
CA LEU A 72 -0.31 -9.26 11.75
C LEU A 72 -0.76 -8.78 10.36
N LEU A 73 -1.47 -7.65 10.31
CA LEU A 73 -1.91 -7.06 9.05
C LEU A 73 -0.71 -6.66 8.19
N MET A 74 0.31 -6.05 8.80
CA MET A 74 1.55 -5.66 8.12
C MET A 74 2.26 -6.87 7.49
N MET A 75 2.41 -7.97 8.23
CA MET A 75 3.01 -9.21 7.70
C MET A 75 2.19 -9.82 6.56
N GLN A 76 0.86 -9.74 6.62
CA GLN A 76 -0.02 -10.35 5.62
C GLN A 76 -0.15 -9.53 4.33
N CYS A 77 -0.07 -8.19 4.43
CA CYS A 77 -0.01 -7.28 3.27
C CYS A 77 1.34 -7.34 2.58
N HIS A 78 2.44 -7.42 3.33
CA HIS A 78 3.81 -7.44 2.81
C HIS A 78 4.39 -8.86 2.77
N ARG A 79 3.67 -9.81 2.15
CA ARG A 79 4.14 -11.19 2.00
C ARG A 79 5.33 -11.37 1.06
N ASP A 80 5.61 -10.37 0.22
CA ASP A 80 6.71 -10.39 -0.74
C ASP A 80 8.06 -10.05 -0.09
N VAL A 81 8.04 -9.59 1.17
CA VAL A 81 9.26 -9.35 1.94
C VAL A 81 9.73 -10.68 2.53
N SER A 82 10.87 -11.17 2.05
CA SER A 82 11.52 -12.35 2.63
C SER A 82 12.02 -12.00 4.03
N LEU A 83 11.63 -12.78 5.03
CA LEU A 83 12.09 -12.66 6.40
C LEU A 83 12.92 -13.91 6.74
N GLU A 84 14.16 -13.71 7.16
CA GLU A 84 14.99 -14.79 7.67
C GLU A 84 14.57 -15.15 9.10
N ALA A 85 14.30 -16.43 9.34
CA ALA A 85 13.81 -16.90 10.63
C ALA A 85 14.81 -16.63 11.77
N ASP A 86 16.11 -16.75 11.49
CA ASP A 86 17.18 -16.53 12.47
C ASP A 86 17.20 -15.07 12.95
N GLU A 87 17.04 -14.09 12.05
CA GLU A 87 16.97 -12.67 12.43
C GLU A 87 15.76 -12.37 13.33
N VAL A 88 14.61 -13.00 13.04
CA VAL A 88 13.39 -12.84 13.84
C VAL A 88 13.59 -13.42 15.24
N VAL A 89 14.24 -14.58 15.34
CA VAL A 89 14.55 -15.23 16.62
C VAL A 89 15.53 -14.38 17.43
N THR A 90 16.60 -13.87 16.81
CA THR A 90 17.55 -12.98 17.47
C THR A 90 16.86 -11.72 17.99
N LYS A 91 16.08 -11.02 17.16
CA LYS A 91 15.32 -9.83 17.62
C LYS A 91 14.31 -10.16 18.72
N PHE A 92 13.62 -11.29 18.61
CA PHE A 92 12.67 -11.70 19.64
C PHE A 92 13.37 -11.98 20.98
N SER A 93 14.56 -12.58 20.94
CA SER A 93 15.38 -12.84 22.14
C SER A 93 15.82 -11.54 22.82
N GLU A 94 16.16 -10.51 22.04
CA GLU A 94 16.51 -9.18 22.54
C GLU A 94 15.30 -8.46 23.15
N CYS A 95 14.13 -8.55 22.53
CA CYS A 95 12.91 -7.88 23.00
C CYS A 95 12.26 -8.56 24.23
N GLN A 96 12.42 -9.89 24.37
CA GLN A 96 11.75 -10.66 25.42
C GLN A 96 12.72 -11.60 26.18
N PRO A 97 13.67 -11.05 26.96
CA PRO A 97 14.74 -11.84 27.60
C PRO A 97 14.26 -12.85 28.64
N ARG A 98 12.99 -12.76 29.08
CA ARG A 98 12.43 -13.55 30.19
C ARG A 98 11.88 -14.93 29.82
N ARG A 99 11.97 -15.36 28.55
CA ARG A 99 11.36 -16.62 28.10
C ARG A 99 12.32 -17.67 27.54
N ILE A 100 13.62 -17.41 27.60
CA ILE A 100 14.65 -18.31 27.06
C ILE A 100 15.54 -18.75 28.22
N GLU A 101 15.04 -19.65 29.06
CA GLU A 101 15.92 -20.46 29.91
C GLU A 101 16.45 -21.61 29.04
N LEU A 102 17.63 -21.41 28.44
CA LEU A 102 18.43 -22.49 27.89
C LEU A 102 19.17 -23.13 29.06
N GLN A 103 18.67 -24.28 29.54
CA GLN A 103 19.43 -25.22 30.38
C GLN A 103 20.41 -26.03 29.54
#